data_AF-A0A4S9YDB6-F1
#
_entry.id   AF-A0A4S9YDB6-F1
#
_cell.length_a   1.000
_cell.length_b   1.000
_cell.length_c   1.000
_cell.angle_alpha   90.00
_cell.angle_beta   90.00
_cell.angle_gamma   90.00
#
_symmetry.space_group_name_H-M   'P 1'
#
loop_
_entity.id
_entity.type
_entity.pdbx_description
1 polymer ?
#
loop_
_entity_poly.entity_id
_entity_poly.type
_entity_poly.pdbx_seq_one_letter_code
_entity_poly.pdbx_strand_id
1 'polypeptide(L)'
;MTIPQPAFCKKLKWPTSPPFRIRWICTTSVHFKFVGHLRNMYNPNDDGEPHAVLVGKDGQEVSTSAGEGVVEILRARDGEARGEGDRP
;
A
#
# COMPACT_ATOMS: atom_id res chain seq x y z
N MET A 1 12.15 -21.14 -13.40
CA MET A 1 10.82 -20.90 -14.00
C MET A 1 10.65 -19.39 -14.14
N THR A 2 10.59 -18.84 -15.34
CA THR A 2 10.36 -17.41 -15.58
C THR A 2 8.85 -17.14 -15.60
N ILE A 3 8.42 -16.00 -15.04
CA ILE A 3 7.02 -15.59 -15.03
C ILE A 3 6.71 -14.93 -16.38
N PRO A 4 5.68 -15.36 -17.12
CA PRO A 4 5.32 -14.73 -18.38
C PRO A 4 4.98 -13.25 -18.20
N GLN A 5 5.43 -12.39 -19.13
CA GLN A 5 5.07 -10.98 -19.12
C GLN A 5 3.55 -10.82 -19.29
N PRO A 6 2.87 -10.06 -18.41
CA PRO A 6 1.45 -9.78 -18.57
C PRO A 6 1.15 -9.07 -19.89
N ALA A 7 0.04 -9.40 -20.53
CA ALA A 7 -0.32 -8.86 -21.85
C ALA A 7 -0.45 -7.33 -21.87
N PHE A 8 -0.86 -6.71 -20.75
CA PHE A 8 -0.99 -5.27 -20.64
C PHE A 8 0.37 -4.53 -20.77
N CYS A 9 1.49 -5.19 -20.45
CA CYS A 9 2.81 -4.57 -20.51
C CYS A 9 3.20 -4.15 -21.93
N LYS A 10 2.60 -4.75 -22.97
CA LYS A 10 2.81 -4.38 -24.38
C LYS A 10 2.40 -2.94 -24.71
N LYS A 11 1.56 -2.32 -23.87
CA LYS A 11 1.04 -0.95 -24.06
C LYS A 11 1.77 0.08 -23.19
N LEU A 12 2.68 -0.35 -22.32
CA LEU A 12 3.42 0.57 -21.45
C LEU A 12 4.45 1.34 -22.29
N LYS A 13 4.56 2.64 -22.02
CA LYS A 13 5.51 3.53 -22.72
C LYS A 13 6.82 3.74 -21.94
N TRP A 14 7.04 2.96 -20.89
CA TRP A 14 8.19 3.06 -20.00
C TRP A 14 8.78 1.68 -19.70
N PRO A 15 10.09 1.60 -19.40
CA PRO A 15 10.72 0.34 -19.00
C PRO A 15 10.14 -0.19 -17.69
N THR A 16 10.03 -1.51 -17.56
CA THR A 16 9.58 -2.19 -16.35
C THR A 16 10.54 -3.31 -16.00
N SER A 17 10.63 -3.67 -14.71
CA SER A 17 11.34 -4.87 -14.28
C SER A 17 10.62 -6.14 -14.78
N PRO A 18 11.30 -7.30 -14.75
CA PRO A 18 10.62 -8.58 -14.93
C PRO A 18 9.48 -8.77 -13.90
N PRO A 19 8.39 -9.43 -14.27
CA PRO A 19 7.27 -9.66 -13.37
C PRO A 19 7.67 -10.60 -12.23
N PHE A 20 7.02 -10.43 -11.08
CA PHE A 20 7.17 -11.27 -9.90
C PHE A 20 5.80 -11.73 -9.37
N ARG A 21 5.79 -12.78 -8.55
CA ARG A 21 4.57 -13.27 -7.91
C ARG A 21 4.33 -12.51 -6.61
N ILE A 22 3.08 -12.14 -6.37
CA ILE A 22 2.61 -11.63 -5.09
C ILE A 22 1.55 -12.57 -4.52
N ARG A 23 1.37 -12.51 -3.21
CA ARG A 23 0.22 -13.10 -2.52
C ARG A 23 -0.55 -11.98 -1.86
N TRP A 24 -1.82 -11.83 -2.22
CA TRP A 24 -2.71 -10.88 -1.56
C TRP A 24 -2.97 -11.35 -0.12
N ILE A 25 -2.73 -10.46 0.84
CA ILE A 25 -2.98 -10.71 2.27
C ILE A 25 -4.30 -10.04 2.70
N CYS A 26 -4.55 -8.83 2.21
CA CYS A 26 -5.78 -8.07 2.41
C CYS A 26 -6.13 -7.34 1.12
N THR A 27 -7.42 -7.33 0.77
CA THR A 27 -7.97 -6.61 -0.39
C THR A 27 -9.13 -5.69 0.00
N THR A 28 -9.36 -5.50 1.30
CA THR A 28 -10.43 -4.67 1.84
C THR A 28 -10.15 -3.20 1.57
N SER A 29 -11.12 -2.51 0.96
CA SER A 29 -11.04 -1.07 0.72
C SER A 29 -11.09 -0.29 2.02
N VAL A 30 -10.10 0.57 2.25
CA VAL A 30 -10.01 1.44 3.43
C VAL A 30 -10.15 2.89 3.01
N HIS A 31 -11.04 3.63 3.68
CA HIS A 31 -11.21 5.05 3.43
C HIS A 31 -9.98 5.84 3.90
N PHE A 32 -9.50 6.80 3.09
CA PHE A 32 -8.25 7.53 3.35
C PHE A 32 -8.19 8.22 4.73
N LYS A 33 -9.35 8.61 5.28
CA LYS A 33 -9.48 9.21 6.62
C LYS A 33 -8.79 8.40 7.72
N PHE A 34 -8.72 7.08 7.58
CA PHE A 34 -8.10 6.21 8.57
C PHE A 34 -6.58 6.26 8.52
N VAL A 35 -5.97 6.51 7.36
CA VAL A 35 -4.51 6.48 7.17
C VAL A 35 -3.87 7.87 7.04
N GLY A 36 -4.67 8.93 6.84
CA GLY A 36 -4.15 10.27 6.52
C GLY A 36 -3.31 10.95 7.60
N HIS A 37 -3.34 10.44 8.83
CA HIS A 37 -2.52 10.92 9.93
C HIS A 37 -1.11 10.28 9.96
N LEU A 38 -0.90 9.18 9.24
CA LEU A 38 0.39 8.48 9.19
C LEU A 38 1.36 9.23 8.28
N ARG A 39 2.62 9.36 8.72
CA ARG A 39 3.67 10.15 8.05
C ARG A 39 4.78 9.26 7.53
N ASN A 40 5.09 9.36 6.24
CA ASN A 40 6.17 8.60 5.61
C ASN A 40 7.48 9.40 5.69
N MET A 41 8.39 8.97 6.56
CA MET A 41 9.68 9.65 6.76
C MET A 41 10.60 9.58 5.55
N TYR A 42 10.35 8.67 4.60
CA TYR A 42 11.11 8.55 3.37
C TYR A 42 10.57 9.44 2.24
N ASN A 43 9.59 10.30 2.54
CA ASN A 43 9.02 11.26 1.60
C ASN A 43 8.88 12.65 2.22
N PRO A 44 9.99 13.33 2.54
CA PRO A 44 9.94 14.72 3.02
C PRO A 44 9.52 15.67 1.89
N ASN A 45 8.84 16.74 2.27
CA ASN A 45 8.58 17.88 1.39
C ASN A 45 9.81 18.82 1.33
N ASP A 46 9.68 19.93 0.62
CA ASP A 46 10.77 20.92 0.44
C ASP A 46 11.22 21.55 1.77
N ASP A 47 10.37 21.56 2.79
CA ASP A 47 10.66 22.06 4.14
C ASP A 47 11.29 20.98 5.06
N GLY A 48 11.48 19.76 4.56
CA GLY A 48 12.01 18.63 5.32
C GLY A 48 10.95 17.86 6.14
N GLU A 49 9.68 18.26 6.08
CA GLU A 49 8.59 17.62 6.81
C GLU A 49 8.02 16.41 6.06
N PRO A 50 7.73 15.30 6.74
CA PRO A 50 7.24 14.10 6.07
C PRO A 50 5.82 14.28 5.53
N HIS A 51 5.63 13.89 4.27
CA HIS A 51 4.30 13.80 3.68
C HIS A 51 3.45 12.71 4.38
N ALA A 52 2.12 12.89 4.32
CA ALA A 52 1.18 11.84 4.72
C ALA A 52 1.40 10.59 3.85
N VAL A 53 1.18 9.39 4.40
CA VAL A 53 1.43 8.12 3.70
C VAL A 53 0.62 7.94 2.41
N LEU A 54 -0.51 8.66 2.28
CA LEU A 54 -1.34 8.70 1.07
C LEU A 54 -0.73 9.56 -0.07
N VAL A 55 0.30 10.34 0.23
CA VAL A 55 1.06 11.13 -0.76
C VAL A 55 2.35 10.38 -1.05
N GLY A 56 2.41 9.72 -2.21
CA GLY A 56 3.57 8.98 -2.66
C GLY A 56 3.56 8.73 -4.16
N LYS A 57 4.75 8.55 -4.74
CA LYS A 57 4.93 8.15 -6.13
C LYS A 57 4.82 6.63 -6.27
N ASP A 58 4.59 6.16 -7.50
CA ASP A 58 4.63 4.73 -7.80
C ASP A 58 6.00 4.12 -7.46
N GLY A 59 6.01 2.98 -6.79
CA GLY A 59 7.21 2.30 -6.31
C GLY A 59 7.94 2.95 -5.13
N GLN A 60 7.38 3.99 -4.50
CA GLN A 60 8.02 4.68 -3.39
C GLN A 60 8.06 3.84 -2.11
N GLU A 61 9.21 3.83 -1.44
CA GLU A 61 9.37 3.17 -0.15
C GLU A 61 8.62 3.90 0.97
N VAL A 62 8.14 3.14 1.94
CA VAL A 62 7.41 3.64 3.11
C VAL A 62 8.19 3.30 4.36
N SER A 63 8.42 4.30 5.22
CA SER A 63 9.12 4.10 6.49
C SER A 63 8.41 3.06 7.36
N THR A 64 9.18 2.23 8.06
CA THR A 64 8.69 1.10 8.86
C THR A 64 7.49 1.48 9.74
N SER A 65 7.59 2.57 10.51
CA SER A 65 6.53 3.04 11.40
C SER A 65 5.21 3.35 10.66
N ALA A 66 5.28 3.99 9.49
CA ALA A 66 4.11 4.29 8.68
C ALA A 66 3.53 3.03 8.05
N GLY A 67 4.40 2.12 7.58
CA GLY A 67 3.99 0.85 6.99
C GLY A 67 3.26 -0.05 8.00
N GLU A 68 3.79 -0.16 9.22
CA GLU A 68 3.16 -0.89 10.32
C GLU A 68 1.78 -0.33 10.66
N GLY A 69 1.66 1.00 10.78
CA GLY A 69 0.37 1.66 11.02
C GLY A 69 -0.66 1.39 9.92
N VAL A 70 -0.24 1.41 8.65
CA VAL A 70 -1.13 1.07 7.52
C VAL A 70 -1.60 -0.40 7.63
N VAL A 71 -0.68 -1.33 7.95
CA VAL A 71 -1.02 -2.75 8.10
C VAL A 71 -1.99 -2.98 9.25
N GLU A 72 -1.82 -2.31 10.38
CA GLU A 72 -2.74 -2.40 11.53
C GLU A 72 -4.16 -1.96 11.15
N ILE A 73 -4.28 -0.82 10.48
CA ILE A 73 -5.57 -0.31 10.00
C ILE A 73 -6.20 -1.29 9.00
N LEU A 74 -5.43 -1.80 8.04
CA LEU A 74 -5.92 -2.78 7.06
C LEU A 74 -6.43 -4.05 7.73
N ARG A 75 -5.73 -4.56 8.75
CA ARG A 75 -6.18 -5.74 9.51
C ARG A 75 -7.49 -5.47 10.25
N ALA A 76 -7.58 -4.34 10.94
CA ALA A 76 -8.80 -3.97 11.67
C ALA A 76 -10.00 -3.85 10.73
N ARG A 77 -9.84 -3.19 9.59
CA ARG A 77 -10.94 -3.03 8.61
C ARG A 77 -11.29 -4.33 7.89
N ASP A 78 -10.31 -5.19 7.61
CA ASP A 78 -10.56 -6.51 7.02
C ASP A 78 -11.37 -7.41 7.97
N GLY A 79 -11.05 -7.41 9.27
CA GLY A 79 -11.81 -8.13 10.29
C GLY A 79 -13.25 -7.63 10.43
N GLU A 80 -13.44 -6.31 10.44
CA GLU A 80 -14.79 -5.71 10.41
C GLU A 80 -15.58 -6.11 9.16
N ALA A 81 -14.96 -6.06 7.98
CA ALA A 81 -15.60 -6.42 6.71
C ALA A 81 -15.97 -7.92 6.63
N ARG A 82 -15.20 -8.79 7.29
CA ARG A 82 -15.46 -10.23 7.38
C ARG A 82 -16.51 -10.59 8.43
N GLY A 83 -16.99 -9.62 9.22
CA GLY A 83 -17.95 -9.87 10.29
C GLY A 83 -17.34 -10.58 11.51
N GLU A 84 -16.03 -10.46 11.72
CA GLU A 84 -15.36 -10.99 12.93
C GLU A 84 -15.60 -10.11 14.18
N GLY A 85 -16.50 -9.12 14.08
CA GLY A 85 -16.84 -8.17 15.15
C GLY A 85 -18.22 -8.37 15.79
N ASP A 86 -18.92 -9.49 15.53
CA ASP A 86 -20.16 -9.80 16.25
C ASP A 86 -20.27 -11.29 16.56
N ARG A 87 -20.07 -11.62 17.85
CA ARG A 87 -20.59 -12.80 18.59
C ARG A 87 -19.98 -12.84 20.00
N PRO A 88 -20.82 -13.05 21.01
CA PRO A 88 -21.66 -12.06 21.72
C PRO A 88 -20.92 -11.23 22.79
#